data_AF-A0A966MLI8-F1
#
_entry.id   AF-A0A966MLI8-F1
#
_cell.length_a   1.000
_cell.length_b   1.000
_cell.length_c   1.000
_cell.angle_alpha   90.00
_cell.angle_beta   90.00
_cell.angle_gamma   90.00
#
_symmetry.space_group_name_H-M   'P 1'
#
loop_
_entity.id
_entity.type
_entity.pdbx_description
1 polymer ?
#
loop_
_entity_poly.entity_id
_entity_poly.type
_entity_poly.pdbx_seq_one_letter_code
_entity_poly.pdbx_strand_id
1 'polypeptide(L)'
;MSCRKWRSPPSSGRCSFPPFRRRCHRLQAAQDLALVLRAGALPVPLKVAEVRQIGASLGNDSINKGMIALVVAFALVLGIMVGYYRFSGALAVAALILYMVYTLAMLAGFNAVLTLPGLAGFVLSIGIAVDANVLIFERIREELEHGKSVRLAVEEGFKHALSAIVDTSAATILSGMVLYQYGTGPVRGFAVTLVAGLVASLFTAIFVTKTFFLLWLNRARGDQTLSI
;
A
#
# COMPACT_ATOMS: atom_id res chain seq x y z
N MET A 1 40.44 32.93 15.51
CA MET A 1 41.18 33.93 14.70
C MET A 1 42.67 33.78 14.96
N SER A 2 43.43 33.24 14.01
CA SER A 2 44.88 33.46 13.89
C SER A 2 45.29 33.05 12.47
N CYS A 3 45.14 33.97 11.51
CA CYS A 3 45.63 33.79 10.15
C CYS A 3 47.14 34.07 10.15
N ARG A 4 47.95 33.02 10.02
CA ARG A 4 49.39 33.18 9.77
C ARG A 4 49.57 33.56 8.30
N LYS A 5 50.24 34.70 8.06
CA LYS A 5 50.50 35.33 6.75
C LYS A 5 51.21 34.35 5.79
N TRP A 6 50.61 34.05 4.64
CA TRP A 6 51.21 33.24 3.57
C TRP A 6 52.42 33.98 2.95
N ARG A 7 53.56 33.31 2.82
CA ARG A 7 54.86 33.94 2.48
C ARG A 7 55.26 33.87 1.00
N SER A 8 54.42 33.38 0.09
CA SER A 8 54.70 33.39 -1.35
C SER A 8 53.47 32.98 -2.19
N PRO A 9 53.30 33.51 -3.42
CA PRO A 9 52.20 33.15 -4.31
C PRO A 9 52.40 31.73 -4.91
N PRO A 10 51.35 30.88 -4.98
CA PRO A 10 51.44 29.56 -5.60
C PRO A 10 51.41 29.66 -7.13
N SER A 11 52.40 29.08 -7.81
CA SER A 11 52.56 29.08 -9.27
C SER A 11 51.64 28.10 -10.03
N SER A 12 50.83 27.30 -9.32
CA SER A 12 50.03 26.22 -9.92
C SER A 12 48.53 26.27 -9.58
N GLY A 13 48.00 27.44 -9.21
CA GLY A 13 46.56 27.66 -9.00
C GLY A 13 45.89 26.82 -7.89
N ARG A 14 46.68 26.10 -7.07
CA ARG A 14 46.19 25.23 -5.99
C ARG A 14 46.72 25.71 -4.65
N CYS A 15 45.82 26.05 -3.73
CA CYS A 15 46.14 26.39 -2.34
C CYS A 15 45.95 25.15 -1.45
N SER A 16 47.01 24.69 -0.79
CA SER A 16 46.97 23.57 0.16
C SER A 16 46.94 24.07 1.61
N PHE A 17 45.89 23.76 2.37
CA PHE A 17 45.81 24.15 3.78
C PHE A 17 46.67 23.23 4.68
N PRO A 18 47.39 23.77 5.68
CA PRO A 18 48.17 22.95 6.60
C PRO A 18 47.28 22.07 7.50
N PRO A 19 47.75 20.87 7.90
CA PRO A 19 46.94 19.89 8.63
C PRO A 19 46.58 20.36 10.05
N PHE A 20 45.28 20.51 10.31
CA PHE A 20 44.72 20.99 11.59
C PHE A 20 44.94 19.98 12.72
N ARG A 21 45.91 20.23 13.60
CA ARG A 21 46.46 19.27 14.57
C ARG A 21 45.53 19.04 15.79
N ARG A 22 44.36 18.38 15.65
CA ARG A 22 43.61 17.67 16.73
C ARG A 22 42.81 16.46 16.18
N ARG A 23 42.50 15.51 17.08
CA ARG A 23 42.30 14.04 16.91
C ARG A 23 41.06 13.60 16.08
N CYS A 24 41.22 12.49 15.36
CA CYS A 24 40.28 11.50 14.78
C CYS A 24 38.92 11.86 14.13
N HIS A 25 38.46 13.11 14.05
CA HIS A 25 37.25 13.48 13.28
C HIS A 25 37.52 13.94 11.83
N ARG A 26 38.76 13.81 11.34
CA ARG A 26 39.25 14.53 10.13
C ARG A 26 38.62 14.12 8.79
N LEU A 27 38.17 12.88 8.60
CA LEU A 27 37.71 12.41 7.27
C LEU A 27 36.31 12.93 6.92
N GLN A 28 35.32 12.70 7.79
CA GLN A 28 33.96 13.22 7.60
C GLN A 28 33.95 14.75 7.59
N ALA A 29 34.65 15.39 8.54
CA ALA A 29 34.74 16.85 8.58
C ALA A 29 35.42 17.43 7.34
N ALA A 30 36.44 16.77 6.77
CA ALA A 30 37.07 17.22 5.53
C ALA A 30 36.18 17.01 4.31
N GLN A 31 35.39 15.93 4.27
CA GLN A 31 34.42 15.66 3.21
C GLN A 31 33.25 16.64 3.25
N ASP A 32 32.69 16.91 4.43
CA ASP A 32 31.62 17.89 4.62
C ASP A 32 32.08 19.30 4.27
N LEU A 33 33.29 19.69 4.69
CA LEU A 33 33.84 21.00 4.34
C LEU A 33 34.11 21.11 2.83
N ALA A 34 34.59 20.02 2.19
CA ALA A 34 34.77 19.97 0.74
C ALA A 34 33.42 20.03 0.00
N LEU A 35 32.36 19.43 0.56
CA LEU A 35 31.01 19.49 0.03
C LEU A 35 30.43 20.91 0.11
N VAL A 36 30.56 21.57 1.25
CA VAL A 36 30.13 22.96 1.46
C VAL A 36 30.90 23.93 0.56
N LEU A 37 32.20 23.71 0.37
CA LEU A 37 33.03 24.52 -0.53
C LEU A 37 32.71 24.28 -2.02
N ARG A 38 32.31 23.06 -2.41
CA ARG A 38 31.86 22.74 -3.78
C ARG A 38 30.46 23.26 -4.09
N ALA A 39 29.57 23.26 -3.09
CA ALA A 39 28.21 23.75 -3.24
C ALA A 39 28.13 25.28 -3.40
N GLY A 40 29.23 26.00 -3.11
CA GLY A 40 29.30 27.45 -3.19
C GLY A 40 28.62 28.15 -2.01
N ALA A 41 28.98 29.42 -1.79
CA ALA A 41 28.30 30.23 -0.78
C ALA A 41 26.88 30.53 -1.25
N LEU A 42 25.88 30.20 -0.44
CA LEU A 42 24.50 30.54 -0.77
C LEU A 42 24.35 32.07 -0.77
N PRO A 43 23.87 32.68 -1.88
CA PRO A 43 23.78 34.14 -2.03
C PRO A 43 22.71 34.80 -1.13
N VAL A 44 21.89 34.01 -0.42
CA VAL A 44 20.77 34.48 0.41
C VAL A 44 20.68 33.62 1.68
N PRO A 45 20.42 34.21 2.87
CA PRO A 45 20.24 33.44 4.09
C PRO A 45 19.01 32.52 3.99
N LEU A 46 19.23 31.21 3.92
CA LEU A 46 18.17 30.21 4.00
C LEU A 46 17.54 30.24 5.40
N LYS A 47 16.28 30.66 5.48
CA LYS A 47 15.42 30.32 6.61
C LYS A 47 14.83 28.95 6.34
N VAL A 48 14.97 28.03 7.28
CA VAL A 48 14.36 26.72 7.14
C VAL A 48 12.84 26.92 7.23
N ALA A 49 12.15 26.74 6.11
CA ALA A 49 10.71 27.04 6.01
C ALA A 49 9.88 26.09 6.90
N GLU A 50 10.30 24.83 7.02
CA GLU A 50 9.64 23.85 7.88
C GLU A 50 10.62 22.71 8.21
N VAL A 51 10.89 22.47 9.49
CA VAL A 51 11.60 21.26 9.95
C VAL A 51 10.57 20.35 10.60
N ARG A 52 10.12 19.32 9.87
CA ARG A 52 9.38 18.21 10.47
C ARG A 52 10.36 17.21 11.06
N GLN A 53 10.81 17.43 12.30
CA GLN A 53 11.48 16.37 13.06
C GLN A 53 10.41 15.49 13.70
N ILE A 54 10.20 14.31 13.13
CA ILE A 54 9.39 13.27 13.74
C ILE A 54 10.32 12.41 14.58
N GLY A 55 10.13 12.39 15.90
CA GLY A 55 10.90 11.52 16.78
C GLY A 55 10.62 10.06 16.49
N ALA A 56 11.65 9.21 16.49
CA ALA A 56 11.51 7.78 16.20
C ALA A 56 10.51 7.06 17.14
N SER A 57 10.31 7.57 18.36
CA SER A 57 9.30 7.07 19.31
C SER A 57 7.86 7.31 18.85
N LEU A 58 7.56 8.48 18.26
CA LEU A 58 6.23 8.81 17.71
C LEU A 58 5.92 7.97 16.46
N GLY A 59 6.94 7.67 15.66
CA GLY A 59 6.82 6.77 14.51
C GLY A 59 6.49 5.34 14.94
N ASN A 60 7.24 4.80 15.92
CA ASN A 60 7.03 3.43 16.40
C ASN A 60 5.67 3.24 17.09
N ASP A 61 5.22 4.21 17.88
CA ASP A 61 3.91 4.16 18.52
C ASP A 61 2.77 4.20 17.48
N SER A 62 2.92 5.01 16.42
CA SER A 62 1.95 5.07 15.33
C SER A 62 1.88 3.75 14.54
N ILE A 63 3.01 3.09 14.33
CA ILE A 63 3.05 1.78 13.65
C ILE A 63 2.36 0.72 14.50
N ASN A 64 2.66 0.66 15.81
CA ASN A 64 2.02 -0.31 16.71
C ASN A 64 0.51 -0.12 16.79
N LYS A 65 0.05 1.13 16.97
CA LYS A 65 -1.39 1.44 16.96
C LYS A 65 -2.05 1.10 15.62
N GLY A 66 -1.36 1.39 14.51
CA GLY A 66 -1.80 1.03 13.17
C GLY A 66 -1.96 -0.49 12.99
N MET A 67 -0.99 -1.28 13.45
CA MET A 67 -1.04 -2.74 13.41
C MET A 67 -2.19 -3.31 14.24
N ILE A 68 -2.40 -2.79 15.45
CA ILE A 68 -3.51 -3.21 16.31
C ILE A 68 -4.85 -2.90 15.64
N ALA A 69 -5.01 -1.69 15.09
CA ALA A 69 -6.21 -1.31 14.36
C ALA A 69 -6.48 -2.23 13.15
N LEU A 70 -5.42 -2.63 12.44
CA LEU A 70 -5.50 -3.55 11.31
C LEU A 70 -6.02 -4.93 11.72
N VAL A 71 -5.46 -5.49 12.80
CA VAL A 71 -5.87 -6.79 13.34
C VAL A 71 -7.31 -6.76 13.82
N VAL A 72 -7.71 -5.70 14.54
CA VAL A 72 -9.09 -5.53 15.03
C VAL A 72 -10.08 -5.38 13.87
N ALA A 73 -9.78 -4.54 12.87
CA ALA A 73 -10.63 -4.38 11.70
C ALA A 73 -10.80 -5.69 10.93
N PHE A 74 -9.71 -6.43 10.73
CA PHE A 74 -9.73 -7.73 10.07
C PHE A 74 -10.57 -8.76 10.84
N ALA A 75 -10.38 -8.86 12.15
CA ALA A 75 -11.16 -9.76 13.00
C ALA A 75 -12.65 -9.43 12.99
N LEU A 76 -13.02 -8.15 13.00
CA LEU A 76 -14.42 -7.71 12.94
C LEU A 76 -15.06 -8.08 11.60
N VAL A 77 -14.37 -7.85 10.49
CA VAL A 77 -14.81 -8.24 9.14
C VAL A 77 -15.02 -9.75 9.05
N LEU A 78 -14.07 -10.55 9.53
CA LEU A 78 -14.20 -12.00 9.58
C LEU A 78 -15.40 -12.43 10.44
N GLY A 79 -15.61 -11.79 11.58
CA GLY A 79 -16.74 -12.06 12.46
C GLY A 79 -18.09 -11.83 11.78
N ILE A 80 -18.24 -10.70 11.07
CA ILE A 80 -19.45 -10.37 10.30
C ILE A 80 -19.65 -11.37 9.14
N MET A 81 -18.59 -11.70 8.41
CA MET A 81 -18.63 -12.68 7.31
C MET A 81 -19.09 -14.06 7.79
N VAL A 82 -18.52 -14.58 8.88
CA VAL A 82 -18.89 -15.89 9.43
C VAL A 82 -20.30 -15.86 10.00
N GLY A 83 -20.68 -14.79 10.69
CA GLY A 83 -22.02 -14.61 11.27
C GLY A 83 -23.13 -14.52 10.22
N TYR A 84 -22.89 -13.82 9.11
CA TYR A 84 -23.90 -13.60 8.06
C TYR A 84 -23.95 -14.75 7.03
N TYR A 85 -22.82 -15.42 6.72
CA TYR A 85 -22.71 -16.39 5.62
C TYR A 85 -22.49 -17.86 6.02
N ARG A 86 -22.42 -18.20 7.32
CA ARG A 86 -22.28 -19.58 7.83
C ARG A 86 -21.25 -20.43 7.05
N PHE A 87 -21.67 -21.43 6.26
CA PHE A 87 -20.79 -22.37 5.54
C PHE A 87 -20.10 -21.77 4.30
N SER A 88 -20.71 -20.75 3.67
CA SER A 88 -20.08 -19.97 2.58
C SER A 88 -18.98 -19.03 3.11
N GLY A 89 -19.03 -18.70 4.41
CA GLY A 89 -18.04 -17.85 5.07
C GLY A 89 -16.62 -18.42 5.03
N ALA A 90 -16.43 -19.74 5.18
CA ALA A 90 -15.10 -20.37 5.13
C ALA A 90 -14.37 -20.12 3.80
N LEU A 91 -15.14 -19.94 2.72
CA LEU A 91 -14.63 -19.74 1.37
C LEU A 91 -14.29 -18.29 1.10
N ALA A 92 -15.08 -17.37 1.66
CA ALA A 92 -14.72 -15.95 1.71
C ALA A 92 -13.43 -15.72 2.51
N VAL A 93 -13.24 -16.44 3.63
CA VAL A 93 -12.00 -16.33 4.43
C VAL A 93 -10.78 -16.83 3.64
N ALA A 94 -10.89 -17.96 2.94
CA ALA A 94 -9.79 -18.47 2.12
C ALA A 94 -9.39 -17.50 0.99
N ALA A 95 -10.39 -16.91 0.31
CA ALA A 95 -10.15 -15.90 -0.71
C ALA A 95 -9.48 -14.63 -0.14
N LEU A 96 -9.89 -14.20 1.05
CA LEU A 96 -9.33 -13.03 1.72
C LEU A 96 -7.86 -13.25 2.15
N ILE A 97 -7.53 -14.44 2.64
CA ILE A 97 -6.15 -14.81 2.99
C ILE A 97 -5.28 -14.81 1.73
N LEU A 98 -5.77 -15.38 0.63
CA LEU A 98 -5.03 -15.42 -0.64
C LEU A 98 -4.82 -14.01 -1.20
N TYR A 99 -5.83 -13.13 -1.11
CA TYR A 99 -5.71 -11.71 -1.43
C TYR A 99 -4.61 -11.02 -0.63
N MET A 100 -4.56 -11.21 0.68
CA MET A 100 -3.53 -10.62 1.53
C MET A 100 -2.12 -11.06 1.13
N VAL A 101 -1.93 -12.35 0.89
CA VAL A 101 -0.63 -12.91 0.47
C VAL A 101 -0.20 -12.33 -0.88
N TYR A 102 -1.12 -12.27 -1.84
CA TYR A 102 -0.85 -11.75 -3.18
C TYR A 102 -0.50 -10.25 -3.15
N THR A 103 -1.25 -9.47 -2.36
CA THR A 103 -1.02 -8.04 -2.21
C THR A 103 0.36 -7.76 -1.60
N LEU A 104 0.74 -8.48 -0.53
CA LEU A 104 2.07 -8.36 0.07
C LEU A 104 3.19 -8.79 -0.89
N ALA A 105 2.99 -9.87 -1.66
CA ALA A 105 3.95 -10.31 -2.67
C ALA A 105 4.15 -9.26 -3.78
N MET A 106 3.07 -8.61 -4.20
CA MET A 106 3.11 -7.54 -5.19
C MET A 106 3.87 -6.32 -4.66
N LEU A 107 3.60 -5.87 -3.43
CA LEU A 107 4.34 -4.78 -2.80
C LEU A 107 5.84 -5.09 -2.65
N ALA A 108 6.18 -6.33 -2.28
CA ALA A 108 7.58 -6.78 -2.19
C ALA A 108 8.26 -6.79 -3.57
N GLY A 109 7.56 -7.22 -4.63
CA GLY A 109 8.08 -7.21 -6.01
C GLY A 109 8.37 -5.81 -6.55
N PHE A 110 7.59 -4.80 -6.14
CA PHE A 110 7.79 -3.40 -6.54
C PHE A 110 8.77 -2.62 -5.65
N ASN A 111 9.41 -3.25 -4.65
CA ASN A 111 10.25 -2.58 -3.64
C ASN A 111 9.57 -1.34 -3.02
N ALA A 112 8.25 -1.38 -2.87
CA ALA A 112 7.49 -0.27 -2.31
C ALA A 112 7.76 -0.16 -0.80
N VAL A 113 8.17 1.01 -0.33
CA VAL A 113 8.42 1.23 1.10
C VAL A 113 7.08 1.35 1.83
N LEU A 114 6.84 0.43 2.76
CA LEU A 114 5.67 0.46 3.64
C LEU A 114 5.84 1.56 4.69
N THR A 115 5.56 2.80 4.27
CA THR A 115 5.50 3.95 5.18
C THR A 115 4.18 3.94 5.97
N LEU A 116 4.06 4.75 7.02
CA LEU A 116 2.81 4.92 7.77
C LEU A 116 1.58 5.23 6.87
N PRO A 117 1.66 6.16 5.89
CA PRO A 117 0.61 6.34 4.90
C PRO A 117 0.42 5.12 3.99
N GLY A 118 1.49 4.43 3.62
CA GLY A 118 1.40 3.18 2.83
C GLY A 118 0.60 2.09 3.55
N LEU A 119 0.76 1.96 4.87
CA LEU A 119 -0.06 1.06 5.68
C LEU A 119 -1.54 1.45 5.62
N ALA A 120 -1.88 2.75 5.70
CA ALA A 120 -3.27 3.19 5.57
C ALA A 120 -3.86 2.84 4.19
N GLY A 121 -3.08 2.96 3.12
CA GLY A 121 -3.48 2.54 1.77
C GLY A 121 -3.75 1.04 1.70
N PHE A 122 -2.89 0.23 2.32
CA PHE A 122 -3.07 -1.21 2.41
C PHE A 122 -4.36 -1.61 3.17
N VAL A 123 -4.65 -0.98 4.32
CA VAL A 123 -5.90 -1.24 5.07
C VAL A 123 -7.13 -0.89 4.23
N LEU A 124 -7.09 0.24 3.53
CA LEU A 124 -8.18 0.67 2.65
C LEU A 124 -8.40 -0.34 1.51
N SER A 125 -7.33 -0.85 0.91
CA SER A 125 -7.43 -1.88 -0.12
C SER A 125 -8.05 -3.18 0.39
N ILE A 126 -7.76 -3.60 1.62
CA ILE A 126 -8.43 -4.76 2.25
C ILE A 126 -9.93 -4.52 2.37
N GLY A 127 -10.36 -3.34 2.82
CA GLY A 127 -11.79 -3.01 2.93
C GLY A 127 -12.51 -3.10 1.58
N ILE A 128 -11.91 -2.54 0.54
CA ILE A 128 -12.45 -2.58 -0.83
C ILE A 128 -12.48 -4.02 -1.38
N ALA A 129 -11.48 -4.84 -1.06
CA ALA A 129 -11.45 -6.25 -1.47
C ALA A 129 -12.54 -7.09 -0.79
N VAL A 130 -12.82 -6.81 0.48
CA VAL A 130 -13.91 -7.46 1.23
C VAL A 130 -15.27 -7.06 0.64
N ASP A 131 -15.48 -5.77 0.38
CA ASP A 131 -16.70 -5.21 -0.21
C ASP A 131 -17.04 -5.87 -1.56
N ALA A 132 -16.05 -5.97 -2.45
CA ALA A 132 -16.21 -6.64 -3.75
C ALA A 132 -16.64 -8.12 -3.60
N ASN A 133 -16.10 -8.83 -2.59
CA ASN A 133 -16.48 -10.21 -2.34
C ASN A 133 -17.93 -10.33 -1.81
N VAL A 134 -18.34 -9.46 -0.88
CA VAL A 134 -19.73 -9.42 -0.36
C VAL A 134 -20.72 -9.15 -1.49
N LEU A 135 -20.43 -8.17 -2.34
CA LEU A 135 -21.30 -7.76 -3.45
C LEU A 135 -21.58 -8.92 -4.43
N ILE A 136 -20.57 -9.75 -4.74
CA ILE A 136 -20.76 -10.93 -5.60
C ILE A 136 -21.74 -11.91 -4.93
N PHE A 137 -21.56 -12.19 -3.63
CA PHE A 137 -22.44 -13.12 -2.92
C PHE A 137 -23.88 -12.61 -2.82
N GLU A 138 -24.06 -11.32 -2.53
CA GLU A 138 -25.39 -10.72 -2.49
C GLU A 138 -26.06 -10.75 -3.86
N ARG A 139 -25.35 -10.43 -4.94
CA ARG A 139 -25.94 -10.46 -6.27
C ARG A 139 -26.34 -11.87 -6.69
N ILE A 140 -25.52 -12.88 -6.40
CA ILE A 140 -25.89 -14.28 -6.66
C ILE A 140 -27.14 -14.67 -5.87
N ARG A 141 -27.23 -14.26 -4.60
CA ARG A 141 -28.40 -14.52 -3.76
C ARG A 141 -29.65 -13.84 -4.30
N GLU A 142 -29.55 -12.59 -4.73
CA GLU A 142 -30.64 -11.85 -5.35
C GLU A 142 -31.15 -12.58 -6.60
N GLU A 143 -30.27 -13.05 -7.48
CA GLU A 143 -30.66 -13.80 -8.68
C GLU A 143 -31.30 -15.17 -8.34
N LEU A 144 -30.93 -15.81 -7.22
CA LEU A 144 -31.57 -17.02 -6.71
C LEU A 144 -32.98 -16.74 -6.18
N GLU A 145 -33.18 -15.62 -5.46
CA GLU A 145 -34.48 -15.20 -4.95
C GLU A 145 -35.46 -14.83 -6.08
N HIS A 146 -34.95 -14.39 -7.23
CA HIS A 146 -35.73 -14.23 -8.47
C HIS A 146 -36.12 -15.56 -9.15
N GLY A 147 -35.84 -16.71 -8.54
CA GLY A 147 -36.27 -18.03 -9.00
C GLY A 147 -35.44 -18.60 -10.16
N LYS A 148 -34.27 -18.03 -10.46
CA LYS A 148 -33.37 -18.57 -11.47
C LYS A 148 -32.73 -19.86 -10.97
N SER A 149 -32.44 -20.79 -11.90
CA SER A 149 -31.68 -22.00 -11.57
C SER A 149 -30.31 -21.63 -11.01
N VAL A 150 -29.79 -22.43 -10.07
CA VAL A 150 -28.52 -22.14 -9.36
C VAL A 150 -27.38 -21.81 -10.31
N ARG A 151 -27.32 -22.48 -11.47
CA ARG A 151 -26.29 -22.26 -12.48
C ARG A 151 -26.44 -20.93 -13.20
N LEU A 152 -27.67 -20.54 -13.53
CA LEU A 152 -27.98 -19.29 -14.22
C LEU A 152 -27.89 -18.08 -13.28
N ALA A 153 -28.33 -18.23 -12.03
CA ALA A 153 -28.23 -17.18 -11.01
C ALA A 153 -26.77 -16.76 -10.75
N VAL A 154 -25.87 -17.73 -10.81
CA VAL A 154 -24.44 -17.50 -10.63
C VAL A 154 -23.84 -16.79 -11.84
N GLU A 155 -24.12 -17.28 -13.04
CA GLU A 155 -23.56 -16.69 -14.26
C GLU A 155 -24.01 -15.23 -14.44
N GLU A 156 -25.29 -14.96 -14.23
CA GLU A 156 -25.82 -13.60 -14.33
C GLU A 156 -25.41 -12.73 -13.13
N GLY A 157 -25.39 -13.30 -11.93
CA GLY A 157 -24.94 -12.62 -10.71
C GLY A 157 -23.49 -12.16 -10.81
N PHE A 158 -22.60 -13.00 -11.34
CA PHE A 158 -21.21 -12.63 -11.62
C PHE A 158 -21.09 -11.54 -12.66
N LYS A 159 -21.84 -11.65 -13.77
CA LYS A 159 -21.77 -10.68 -14.86
C LYS A 159 -22.18 -9.28 -14.39
N HIS A 160 -23.24 -9.18 -13.59
CA HIS A 160 -23.68 -7.91 -13.00
C HIS A 160 -22.71 -7.40 -11.92
N ALA A 161 -22.27 -8.26 -11.00
CA ALA A 161 -21.36 -7.86 -9.93
C ALA A 161 -19.99 -7.43 -10.48
N LEU A 162 -19.42 -8.17 -11.45
CA LEU A 162 -18.11 -7.84 -12.02
C LEU A 162 -18.12 -6.50 -12.75
N SER A 163 -19.20 -6.13 -13.46
CA SER A 163 -19.29 -4.79 -14.07
C SER A 163 -19.17 -3.69 -13.02
N ALA A 164 -19.97 -3.80 -11.94
CA ALA A 164 -19.94 -2.82 -10.86
C ALA A 164 -18.57 -2.75 -10.17
N ILE A 165 -17.93 -3.90 -9.90
CA ILE A 165 -16.61 -3.96 -9.26
C ILE A 165 -15.54 -3.31 -10.14
N VAL A 166 -15.57 -3.57 -11.45
CA VAL A 166 -14.62 -2.98 -12.40
C VAL A 166 -14.80 -1.48 -12.46
N ASP A 167 -16.04 -0.97 -12.49
CA ASP A 167 -16.33 0.46 -12.53
C ASP A 167 -15.82 1.18 -11.27
N THR A 168 -16.14 0.66 -10.09
CA THR A 168 -15.68 1.22 -8.80
C THR A 168 -14.15 1.16 -8.69
N SER A 169 -13.53 0.06 -9.13
CA SER A 169 -12.08 -0.09 -9.10
C SER A 169 -11.38 0.85 -10.09
N ALA A 170 -11.95 1.05 -11.28
CA ALA A 170 -11.42 1.98 -12.28
C ALA A 170 -11.42 3.42 -11.76
N ALA A 171 -12.52 3.88 -11.15
CA ALA A 171 -12.60 5.21 -10.54
C ALA A 171 -11.56 5.41 -9.43
N THR A 172 -11.33 4.36 -8.62
CA THR A 172 -10.38 4.40 -7.51
C THR A 172 -8.93 4.34 -8.00
N ILE A 173 -8.63 3.57 -9.05
CA ILE A 173 -7.32 3.57 -9.70
C ILE A 173 -7.02 4.93 -10.32
N LEU A 174 -7.98 5.55 -10.99
CA LEU A 174 -7.85 6.91 -11.52
C LEU A 174 -7.54 7.91 -10.41
N SER A 175 -8.25 7.83 -9.29
CA SER A 175 -7.98 8.64 -8.11
C SER A 175 -6.55 8.40 -7.58
N GLY A 176 -6.14 7.14 -7.46
CA GLY A 176 -4.78 6.76 -7.08
C GLY A 176 -3.71 7.32 -8.02
N MET A 177 -3.94 7.32 -9.33
CA MET A 177 -3.03 7.91 -10.32
C MET A 177 -2.90 9.42 -10.15
N VAL A 178 -4.00 10.12 -9.91
CA VAL A 178 -3.98 11.57 -9.61
C VAL A 178 -3.19 11.83 -8.32
N LEU A 179 -3.43 11.05 -7.26
CA LEU A 179 -2.69 11.16 -6.00
C LEU A 179 -1.20 10.86 -6.19
N TYR A 180 -0.83 9.94 -7.07
CA TYR A 180 0.56 9.64 -7.37
C TYR A 180 1.25 10.80 -8.12
N GLN A 181 0.59 11.36 -9.13
CA GLN A 181 1.13 12.43 -9.96
C GLN A 181 1.27 13.76 -9.19
N TYR A 182 0.22 14.13 -8.45
CA TYR A 182 0.14 15.43 -7.76
C TYR A 182 0.49 15.36 -6.27
N GLY A 183 0.50 14.16 -5.66
CA GLY A 183 0.88 13.99 -4.27
C GLY A 183 2.38 14.17 -4.05
N THR A 184 2.76 14.55 -2.83
CA THR A 184 4.15 14.72 -2.41
C THR A 184 4.48 13.84 -1.20
N GLY A 185 5.74 13.39 -1.13
CA GLY A 185 6.31 12.61 -0.02
C GLY A 185 5.40 11.47 0.49
N PRO A 186 4.76 11.63 1.67
CA PRO A 186 3.85 10.63 2.27
C PRO A 186 2.69 10.17 1.37
N VAL A 187 2.08 11.09 0.62
CA VAL A 187 0.87 10.81 -0.17
C VAL A 187 1.18 9.91 -1.37
N ARG A 188 2.38 10.01 -1.95
CA ARG A 188 2.82 9.10 -3.02
C ARG A 188 2.93 7.67 -2.52
N GLY A 189 3.43 7.47 -1.30
CA GLY A 189 3.49 6.15 -0.66
C GLY A 189 2.12 5.51 -0.52
N PHE A 190 1.13 6.29 -0.04
CA PHE A 190 -0.27 5.86 0.03
C PHE A 190 -0.82 5.48 -1.35
N ALA A 191 -0.62 6.33 -2.36
CA ALA A 191 -1.12 6.11 -3.71
C ALA A 191 -0.60 4.80 -4.34
N VAL A 192 0.71 4.53 -4.21
CA VAL A 192 1.32 3.29 -4.74
C VAL A 192 0.72 2.05 -4.08
N THR A 193 0.59 2.06 -2.75
CA THR A 193 0.01 0.92 -2.02
C THR A 193 -1.46 0.69 -2.36
N LEU A 194 -2.23 1.77 -2.54
CA LEU A 194 -3.64 1.72 -2.88
C LEU A 194 -3.86 1.15 -4.28
N VAL A 195 -3.11 1.64 -5.27
CA VAL A 195 -3.22 1.15 -6.66
C VAL A 195 -2.78 -0.31 -6.75
N ALA A 196 -1.65 -0.69 -6.11
CA ALA A 196 -1.20 -2.07 -6.07
C ALA A 196 -2.25 -3.00 -5.42
N GLY A 197 -2.83 -2.58 -4.30
CA GLY A 197 -3.88 -3.32 -3.60
C GLY A 197 -5.16 -3.49 -4.42
N LEU A 198 -5.52 -2.49 -5.23
CA LEU A 198 -6.67 -2.59 -6.12
C LEU A 198 -6.45 -3.52 -7.31
N VAL A 199 -5.27 -3.48 -7.93
CA VAL A 199 -4.94 -4.40 -9.02
C VAL A 199 -4.93 -5.85 -8.51
N ALA A 200 -4.34 -6.08 -7.33
CA ALA A 200 -4.40 -7.36 -6.64
C ALA A 200 -5.85 -7.81 -6.35
N SER A 201 -6.71 -6.88 -5.92
CA SER A 201 -8.11 -7.16 -5.61
C SER A 201 -8.89 -7.56 -6.85
N LEU A 202 -8.78 -6.81 -7.94
CA LEU A 202 -9.42 -7.11 -9.22
C LEU A 202 -8.98 -8.47 -9.76
N PHE A 203 -7.68 -8.77 -9.71
CA PHE A 203 -7.17 -10.07 -10.13
C PHE A 203 -7.77 -11.19 -9.28
N THR A 204 -7.83 -11.02 -7.95
CA THR A 204 -8.39 -12.00 -7.04
C THR A 204 -9.89 -12.21 -7.28
N ALA A 205 -10.67 -11.12 -7.40
CA ALA A 205 -12.11 -11.19 -7.64
C ALA A 205 -12.47 -11.89 -8.96
N ILE A 206 -11.67 -11.66 -10.02
CA ILE A 206 -11.90 -12.28 -11.32
C ILE A 206 -11.43 -13.74 -11.35
N PHE A 207 -10.21 -14.02 -10.88
CA PHE A 207 -9.61 -15.36 -11.00
C PHE A 207 -9.99 -16.30 -9.87
N VAL A 208 -9.93 -15.85 -8.62
CA VAL A 208 -10.21 -16.71 -7.47
C VAL A 208 -11.69 -16.97 -7.37
N THR A 209 -12.54 -15.95 -7.42
CA THR A 209 -13.98 -16.14 -7.26
C THR A 209 -14.58 -16.97 -8.40
N LYS A 210 -14.12 -16.78 -9.65
CA LYS A 210 -14.58 -17.60 -10.80
C LYS A 210 -14.09 -19.04 -10.73
N THR A 211 -12.81 -19.28 -10.41
CA THR A 211 -12.26 -20.63 -10.20
C THR A 211 -12.96 -21.34 -9.05
N PHE A 212 -13.20 -20.60 -7.97
CA PHE A 212 -13.84 -21.10 -6.78
C PHE A 212 -15.28 -21.52 -7.05
N PHE A 213 -16.02 -20.71 -7.80
CA PHE A 213 -17.39 -21.05 -8.19
C PHE A 213 -17.46 -22.22 -9.15
N LEU A 214 -16.55 -22.32 -10.13
CA LEU A 214 -16.45 -23.49 -11.02
C LEU A 214 -16.16 -24.78 -10.25
N LEU A 215 -15.33 -24.72 -9.21
CA LEU A 215 -15.06 -25.85 -8.31
C LEU A 215 -16.29 -26.22 -7.48
N TRP A 216 -17.03 -25.25 -6.95
CA TRP A 216 -18.28 -25.49 -6.22
C TRP A 216 -19.35 -26.11 -7.12
N LEU A 217 -19.52 -25.60 -8.34
CA LEU A 217 -20.51 -26.08 -9.32
C LEU A 217 -20.16 -27.47 -9.85
N ASN A 218 -18.85 -27.81 -9.95
CA ASN A 218 -18.40 -29.17 -10.24
C ASN A 218 -18.62 -30.15 -9.08
N ARG A 219 -18.62 -29.66 -7.84
CA ARG A 219 -18.88 -30.47 -6.63
C ARG A 219 -20.38 -30.61 -6.35
N ALA A 220 -21.20 -29.65 -6.78
CA ALA A 220 -22.67 -29.65 -6.72
C ALA A 220 -23.35 -30.47 -7.84
N ARG A 221 -22.66 -31.45 -8.46
CA ARG A 221 -23.30 -32.49 -9.28
C ARG A 221 -24.22 -33.44 -8.48
N GLY A 222 -24.32 -33.27 -7.16
CA GLY A 222 -25.35 -33.89 -6.34
C GLY A 222 -26.39 -32.84 -5.96
N ASP A 223 -27.63 -33.04 -6.40
CA ASP A 223 -28.81 -32.28 -5.99
C ASP A 223 -28.82 -32.04 -4.48
N GLN A 224 -28.57 -30.81 -4.05
CA GLN A 224 -28.96 -30.36 -2.72
C GLN A 224 -29.58 -28.98 -2.84
N THR A 225 -30.90 -28.99 -2.64
CA THR A 225 -31.70 -27.85 -2.21
C THR A 225 -30.96 -27.07 -1.12
N LEU A 226 -30.62 -25.82 -1.44
CA LEU A 226 -29.99 -24.91 -0.49
C LEU A 226 -30.97 -24.63 0.66
N SER A 227 -30.62 -25.11 1.85
CA SER A 227 -31.08 -24.50 3.09
C SER A 227 -30.40 -23.13 3.18
N ILE A 228 -31.16 -22.10 2.80
CA ILE A 228 -31.09 -20.77 3.42
C ILE A 228 -31.32 -20.93 4.93
#